data_AF-A0AA97G480-F1
#
_entry.id   AF-A0AA97G480-F1
#
_cell.length_a   1.000
_cell.length_b   1.000
_cell.length_c   1.000
_cell.angle_alpha   90.00
_cell.angle_beta   90.00
_cell.angle_gamma   90.00
#
_symmetry.space_group_name_H-M   'P 1'
#
loop_
_entity.id
_entity.type
_entity.pdbx_description
1 polymer ?
#
loop_
_entity_poly.entity_id
_entity_poly.type
_entity_poly.pdbx_seq_one_letter_code
_entity_poly.pdbx_strand_id
1 'polypeptide(L)' 'MERSEQVRFDKLYQKHITTLKLQGKRKSTIDLYSRPLRRLATFFDRCPDDSALRI' A
#
# COMPACT_ATOMS: atom_id res chain seq x y z
N MET A 1 14.79 -2.54 -0.28
CA MET A 1 13.70 -3.30 0.36
C MET A 1 13.99 -4.79 0.22
N GLU A 2 14.15 -5.52 1.33
CA GLU A 2 14.36 -6.97 1.30
C GLU A 2 13.20 -7.71 0.62
N ARG A 3 13.46 -8.85 -0.02
CA ARG A 3 12.42 -9.63 -0.72
C ARG A 3 11.23 -9.97 0.19
N SER A 4 11.49 -10.26 1.45
CA SER A 4 10.46 -10.55 2.46
C SER A 4 9.52 -9.37 2.71
N GLU A 5 10.08 -8.16 2.80
CA GLU A 5 9.35 -6.91 2.98
C GLU A 5 8.50 -6.57 1.73
N GLN A 6 9.05 -6.78 0.52
CA GLN A 6 8.32 -6.58 -0.73
C GLN A 6 7.10 -7.50 -0.85
N VAL A 7 7.25 -8.78 -0.48
CA VAL A 7 6.14 -9.75 -0.50
C VAL A 7 5.06 -9.37 0.52
N ARG A 8 5.45 -8.88 1.70
CA ARG A 8 4.50 -8.40 2.72
C ARG A 8 3.76 -7.15 2.24
N PHE A 9 4.47 -6.20 1.64
CA PHE A 9 3.89 -5.01 1.03
C PHE A 9 2.91 -5.36 -0.09
N ASP A 10 3.28 -6.27 -1.00
CA ASP A 10 2.41 -6.65 -2.12
C ASP A 10 1.11 -7.32 -1.63
N LYS A 11 1.19 -8.20 -0.62
CA LYS A 11 0.00 -8.79 0.01
C LYS A 11 -0.93 -7.75 0.63
N LEU A 12 -0.38 -6.81 1.40
CA LEU A 12 -1.16 -5.72 2.01
C LEU A 12 -1.75 -4.78 0.95
N TYR A 13 -0.96 -4.47 -0.09
CA TYR A 13 -1.39 -3.68 -1.23
C TYR A 13 -2.57 -4.33 -1.93
N GLN A 14 -2.50 -5.62 -2.29
CA GLN A 14 -3.60 -6.34 -2.93
C GLN A 14 -4.87 -6.36 -2.06
N LYS A 15 -4.74 -6.53 -0.74
CA LYS A 15 -5.87 -6.47 0.19
C LYS A 15 -6.50 -5.06 0.23
N HIS A 16 -5.68 -4.02 0.22
CA HIS A 16 -6.14 -2.63 0.16
C HIS A 16 -6.88 -2.32 -1.15
N ILE A 17 -6.31 -2.71 -2.30
CA ILE A 17 -6.97 -2.54 -3.61
C ILE A 17 -8.30 -3.30 -3.66
N THR A 18 -8.33 -4.54 -3.16
CA THR A 18 -9.56 -5.34 -3.12
C THR A 18 -10.63 -4.67 -2.25
N THR A 19 -10.25 -4.14 -1.09
CA THR A 19 -11.17 -3.41 -0.21
C THR A 19 -11.71 -2.14 -0.87
N LEU A 20 -10.85 -1.35 -1.53
CA LEU A 20 -11.26 -0.13 -2.24
C LEU A 20 -12.19 -0.43 -3.43
N LYS A 21 -11.95 -1.54 -4.14
CA LYS A 21 -12.84 -2.02 -5.20
C LYS A 21 -14.21 -2.42 -4.64
N LEU A 22 -14.23 -3.12 -3.51
CA LEU A 22 -15.48 -3.48 -2.82
C LEU A 22 -16.25 -2.25 -2.32
N GLN A 23 -15.53 -1.19 -1.93
CA GLN A 23 -16.12 0.10 -1.58
C GLN A 23 -16.62 0.91 -2.80
N GLY A 24 -16.53 0.37 -4.02
CA GLY A 24 -16.97 1.06 -5.24
C GLY A 24 -16.10 2.27 -5.62
N LYS A 25 -14.88 2.38 -5.08
CA LYS A 25 -13.99 3.50 -5.41
C LYS A 25 -13.48 3.35 -6.84
N ARG A 26 -13.39 4.49 -7.55
CA ARG A 26 -12.86 4.53 -8.92
C ARG A 26 -11.38 4.17 -8.93
N LYS A 27 -10.92 3.54 -10.01
CA LYS A 27 -9.51 3.17 -10.23
C LYS A 27 -8.55 4.36 -10.05
N SER A 28 -8.98 5.58 -10.41
CA SER A 28 -8.20 6.81 -10.23
C SER A 28 -7.91 7.13 -8.76
N THR A 29 -8.88 6.88 -7.88
CA THR A 29 -8.70 7.04 -6.43
C THR A 29 -7.73 5.99 -5.92
N ILE A 30 -7.86 4.74 -6.37
CA ILE A 30 -6.94 3.67 -6.01
C ILE A 30 -5.49 4.05 -6.39
N ASP A 31 -5.26 4.51 -7.63
CA ASP A 31 -3.92 4.94 -8.08
C ASP A 31 -3.37 6.10 -7.23
N LEU A 32 -4.22 7.05 -6.84
CA LEU A 32 -3.85 8.18 -5.99
C LEU A 32 -3.38 7.72 -4.59
N TYR A 33 -4.01 6.69 -4.01
CA TYR A 33 -3.60 6.12 -2.72
C TYR A 33 -2.34 5.24 -2.87
N SER A 34 -2.15 4.59 -4.02
CA SER A 34 -1.00 3.72 -4.31
C SER A 34 0.32 4.48 -4.48
N ARG A 35 0.29 5.67 -5.10
CA ARG A 35 1.47 6.49 -5.39
C ARG A 35 2.29 6.86 -4.14
N PRO A 36 1.70 7.44 -3.07
CA PRO A 36 2.45 7.78 -1.87
C PRO A 36 2.98 6.53 -1.16
N LEU A 37 2.23 5.42 -1.15
CA LEU A 37 2.70 4.16 -0.53
C LEU A 37 3.97 3.63 -1.19
N ARG A 38 4.05 3.67 -2.53
CA ARG A 38 5.28 3.29 -3.26
C ARG A 38 6.42 4.26 -2.96
N ARG A 39 6.13 5.56 -2.95
CA ARG A 39 7.13 6.60 -2.69
C ARG A 39 7.69 6.51 -1.27
N LEU A 40 6.82 6.24 -0.27
CA LEU A 40 7.18 5.97 1.11
C LEU A 40 8.00 4.69 1.23
N ALA A 41 7.58 3.59 0.59
CA ALA A 41 8.35 2.33 0.60
C ALA A 41 9.75 2.49 0.00
N THR A 42 9.90 3.28 -1.07
CA THR A 42 11.21 3.61 -1.65
C THR A 42 12.02 4.55 -0.75
N PHE A 43 11.37 5.51 -0.09
CA PHE A 43 12.06 6.48 0.78
C PHE A 43 12.56 5.85 2.09
N PHE A 44 11.75 4.99 2.71
CA PHE A 44 12.08 4.32 3.96
C PHE A 44 12.87 3.02 3.76
N ASP A 45 12.94 2.50 2.53
CA ASP A 45 13.44 1.16 2.18
C ASP A 45 12.86 0.01 3.05
N ARG A 46 11.77 0.29 3.76
CA ARG A 46 11.09 -0.57 4.73
C ARG A 46 9.59 -0.53 4.51
N CYS A 47 8.91 -1.63 4.81
CA CYS A 47 7.47 -1.72 4.73
C CYS A 47 6.85 -0.83 5.82
N PRO A 48 5.98 0.15 5.48
CA PRO A 48 5.34 1.04 6.46
C PRO A 48 4.24 0.33 7.27
N ASP A 49 4.39 -0.97 7.55
CA ASP A 49 3.51 -1.74 8.45
C ASP A 49 3.87 -1.47 9.93
N ASP A 50 5.05 -0.89 10.19
CA ASP A 50 5.54 -0.48 11.51
C ASP A 50 5.29 1.01 11.78
N SER A 51 4.10 1.51 11.44
CA SER A 51 3.58 2.75 12.02
C SER A 51 2.10 2.86 11.71
N ALA A 52 1.32 2.58 12.74
CA ALA A 52 -0.10 2.84 12.85
C ALA A 52 -0.52 4.18 12.19
N LEU A 53 -1.07 4.12 10.98
CA LEU A 53 -1.99 5.15 10.49
C LEU A 53 -3.39 4.54 10.40
N ARG A 54 -3.96 4.36 11.59
CA ARG A 54 -5.40 4.27 11.81
C ARG A 54 -5.86 5.71 12.08
N ILE A 55 -6.12 6.45 11.01
CA ILE A 55 -6.88 7.70 11.05
C ILE A 55 -8.24 7.42 10.41
#